data_AF-A0A930SLE3-F1
#
_entry.id   AF-A0A930SLE3-F1
#
_cell.length_a   1.000
_cell.length_b   1.000
_cell.length_c   1.000
_cell.angle_alpha   90.00
_cell.angle_beta   90.00
_cell.angle_gamma   90.00
#
_symmetry.space_group_name_H-M   'P 1'
#
loop_
_entity.id
_entity.type
_entity.pdbx_description
1 polymer ?
#
loop_
_entity_poly.entity_id
_entity_poly.type
_entity_poly.pdbx_seq_one_letter_code
_entity_poly.pdbx_strand_id
1 'polypeptide(L)'
;MSYVTLTPVDAACVSTTRSSVTLEAQLKAALEHARRLTEMPATRSIDVAIAWETVEELQTAKARRDNALLSAFDQYCATHPSAPECRIYES
;
A
#
# COMPACT_ATOMS: atom_id res chain seq x y z
N MET A 1 15.44 36.76 30.44
CA MET A 1 14.36 36.21 29.60
C MET A 1 14.75 36.46 28.15
N SER A 2 15.51 35.55 27.56
CA SER A 2 16.04 35.67 26.20
C SER A 2 15.16 34.84 25.27
N TYR A 3 14.27 35.50 24.55
CA TYR A 3 13.44 34.83 23.54
C TYR A 3 14.23 34.76 22.23
N VAL A 4 14.41 33.54 21.73
CA VAL A 4 14.99 33.28 20.42
C VAL A 4 13.90 33.52 19.38
N THR A 5 14.12 34.51 18.52
CA THR A 5 13.26 34.82 17.39
C THR A 5 13.48 33.77 16.29
N LEU A 6 12.48 32.92 16.02
CA LEU A 6 12.51 32.02 14.87
C LEU A 6 12.10 32.81 13.63
N THR A 7 13.03 32.99 12.70
CA THR A 7 12.75 33.51 11.35
C THR A 7 11.95 32.46 10.57
N PRO A 8 10.94 32.87 9.77
CA PRO A 8 10.27 31.96 8.87
C PRO A 8 11.25 31.62 7.75
N VAL A 9 11.78 30.40 7.77
CA VAL A 9 12.54 29.86 6.65
C VAL A 9 11.54 29.67 5.52
N ASP A 10 11.83 30.33 4.40
CA ASP A 10 11.07 30.27 3.16
C ASP A 10 10.56 28.86 2.89
N ALA A 11 9.25 28.78 2.66
CA ALA A 11 8.59 27.64 2.04
C ALA A 11 9.07 27.53 0.59
N ALA A 12 10.34 27.18 0.41
CA ALA A 12 10.88 26.72 -0.85
C ALA A 12 10.14 25.41 -1.16
N CYS A 13 9.10 25.53 -1.99
CA CYS A 13 8.55 24.52 -2.88
C CYS A 13 9.24 23.17 -2.70
N VAL A 14 8.74 22.37 -1.74
CA VAL A 14 8.99 20.93 -1.76
C VAL A 14 8.27 20.46 -3.01
N SER A 15 9.01 20.52 -4.11
CA SER A 15 8.69 19.89 -5.37
C SER A 15 8.58 18.42 -5.03
N THR A 16 7.37 18.03 -4.66
CA THR A 16 6.98 16.64 -4.49
C THR A 16 7.05 16.07 -5.90
N THR A 17 8.25 15.65 -6.32
CA THR A 17 8.39 14.62 -7.32
C THR A 17 7.75 13.40 -6.69
N ARG A 18 6.43 13.29 -6.89
CA ARG A 18 5.63 12.11 -6.60
C ARG A 18 6.04 11.06 -7.62
N SER A 19 7.28 10.60 -7.53
CA SER A 19 7.69 9.30 -8.01
C SER A 19 6.70 8.36 -7.35
N SER A 20 5.70 7.90 -8.11
CA SER A 20 4.66 7.04 -7.60
C SER A 20 5.33 5.74 -7.16
N VAL A 21 5.73 5.66 -5.89
CA VAL A 21 6.41 4.50 -5.35
C VAL A 21 5.47 3.32 -5.53
N THR A 22 5.90 2.34 -6.33
CA THR A 22 5.08 1.17 -6.64
C THR A 22 4.79 0.41 -5.35
N LEU A 23 3.65 -0.31 -5.29
CA LEU A 23 3.29 -1.12 -4.13
C LEU A 23 4.42 -2.11 -3.77
N GLU A 24 5.12 -2.63 -4.78
CA GLU A 24 6.26 -3.53 -4.61
C GLU A 24 7.47 -2.86 -3.97
N ALA A 25 7.76 -1.62 -4.36
CA ALA A 25 8.82 -0.83 -3.73
C ALA A 25 8.48 -0.50 -2.26
N GLN A 26 7.21 -0.20 -1.96
CA GLN A 26 6.74 0.02 -0.59
C GLN A 26 6.87 -1.25 0.25
N LEU A 27 6.46 -2.41 -0.30
CA LEU A 27 6.59 -3.70 0.38
C LEU A 27 8.05 -4.05 0.68
N LYS A 28 8.96 -3.82 -0.28
CA LYS A 28 10.40 -4.03 -0.07
C LYS A 28 10.94 -3.15 1.06
N ALA A 29 10.60 -1.86 1.06
CA ALA A 29 11.02 -0.94 2.09
C ALA A 29 10.48 -1.33 3.48
N ALA A 30 9.20 -1.72 3.56
CA ALA A 30 8.57 -2.17 4.80
C ALA A 30 9.22 -3.45 5.34
N LEU A 31 9.55 -4.43 4.47
CA LEU A 31 10.25 -5.65 4.86
C LEU A 31 11.65 -5.37 5.42
N GLU A 32 12.42 -4.52 4.75
CA GLU A 32 13.74 -4.12 5.24
C GLU A 32 13.65 -3.39 6.58
N HIS A 33 12.63 -2.53 6.76
CA HIS A 33 12.38 -1.83 8.01
C HIS A 33 12.00 -2.78 9.15
N ALA A 34 11.05 -3.68 8.93
CA ALA A 34 10.60 -4.65 9.93
C ALA A 34 11.75 -5.58 10.38
N ARG A 35 12.60 -6.03 9.44
CA ARG A 35 13.80 -6.82 9.75
C ARG A 35 14.78 -6.06 10.62
N ARG A 36 15.14 -4.82 10.23
CA ARG A 36 16.04 -3.97 11.02
C ARG A 36 15.54 -3.76 12.44
N LEU A 37 14.24 -3.46 12.61
CA LEU A 37 13.65 -3.27 13.94
C LEU A 37 13.69 -4.54 14.79
N THR A 38 13.49 -5.71 14.17
CA THR A 38 13.53 -7.01 14.85
C THR A 38 14.95 -7.37 15.32
N GLU A 39 15.97 -6.99 14.55
CA GLU A 39 17.39 -7.23 14.89
C GLU A 39 17.93 -6.25 15.95
N MET A 40 17.29 -5.10 16.12
CA MET A 40 17.71 -4.05 17.05
C MET A 40 17.29 -4.40 18.51
N PRO A 41 18.23 -4.66 19.44
CA PRO A 41 17.92 -5.12 20.80
C PRO A 41 17.19 -4.08 21.67
N ALA A 42 17.26 -2.80 21.30
CA ALA A 42 16.68 -1.69 22.04
C ALA A 42 15.26 -1.31 21.56
N THR A 43 14.73 -1.98 20.54
CA THR A 43 13.41 -1.67 19.98
C THR A 43 12.32 -2.21 20.89
N ARG A 44 11.24 -1.44 21.08
CA ARG A 44 10.09 -1.92 21.88
C ARG A 44 9.36 -3.00 21.08
N SER A 45 8.89 -4.04 21.76
CA SER A 45 8.13 -5.14 21.13
C SER A 45 6.92 -4.64 20.31
N ILE A 46 6.35 -3.48 20.67
CA ILE A 46 5.22 -2.89 19.95
C ILE A 46 5.63 -2.30 18.59
N ASP A 47 6.81 -1.69 18.48
CA ASP A 47 7.26 -1.08 17.24
C ASP A 47 7.59 -2.16 16.20
N VAL A 48 8.12 -3.31 16.67
CA VAL A 48 8.32 -4.51 15.85
C VAL A 48 6.98 -5.06 15.35
N ALA A 49 5.97 -5.16 16.24
CA ALA A 49 4.64 -5.63 15.86
C ALA A 49 4.00 -4.74 14.78
N ILE A 50 4.00 -3.41 14.99
CA ILE A 50 3.45 -2.43 14.04
C ILE A 50 4.17 -2.52 12.68
N ALA A 51 5.49 -2.71 12.67
CA ALA A 51 6.25 -2.84 11.43
C ALA A 51 5.86 -4.09 10.64
N TRP A 52 5.59 -5.22 11.32
CA TRP A 52 5.11 -6.43 10.67
C TRP A 52 3.65 -6.35 10.24
N GLU A 53 2.77 -5.68 11.01
CA GLU A 53 1.39 -5.39 10.60
C GLU A 53 1.35 -4.59 9.29
N THR A 54 2.25 -3.61 9.15
CA THR A 54 2.36 -2.81 7.92
C THR A 54 2.74 -3.69 6.72
N VAL A 55 3.62 -4.67 6.90
CA VAL A 55 3.99 -5.63 5.84
C VAL A 55 2.79 -6.49 5.45
N GLU A 56 2.04 -7.00 6.43
CA GLU A 56 0.85 -7.82 6.21
C GLU A 56 -0.23 -7.05 5.45
N GLU A 57 -0.48 -5.79 5.81
CA GLU A 57 -1.45 -4.94 5.11
C GLU A 57 -1.05 -4.72 3.65
N LEU A 58 0.23 -4.41 3.38
CA LEU A 58 0.72 -4.23 2.01
C LEU A 58 0.62 -5.51 1.17
N GLN A 59 0.91 -6.67 1.76
CA GLN A 59 0.74 -7.96 1.08
C GLN A 59 -0.74 -8.25 0.81
N THR A 60 -1.62 -7.96 1.76
CA THR A 60 -3.06 -8.11 1.61
C THR A 60 -3.59 -7.19 0.50
N ALA A 61 -3.11 -5.95 0.42
CA ALA A 61 -3.46 -5.03 -0.66
C ALA A 61 -3.00 -5.54 -2.03
N LYS A 62 -1.79 -6.13 -2.11
CA LYS A 62 -1.30 -6.78 -3.34
C LYS A 62 -2.23 -7.93 -3.75
N ALA A 63 -2.54 -8.84 -2.84
CA ALA A 63 -3.41 -9.99 -3.10
C ALA A 63 -4.81 -9.56 -3.54
N ARG A 64 -5.39 -8.54 -2.88
CA ARG A 64 -6.69 -7.97 -3.29
C ARG A 64 -6.64 -7.38 -4.69
N ARG A 65 -5.56 -6.67 -5.04
CA ARG A 65 -5.38 -6.12 -6.39
C ARG A 65 -5.32 -7.23 -7.43
N ASP A 66 -4.58 -8.30 -7.16
CA ASP A 66 -4.41 -9.41 -8.09
C ASP A 66 -5.73 -10.19 -8.26
N ASN A 67 -6.50 -10.35 -7.18
CA ASN A 67 -7.82 -11.01 -7.21
C ASN A 67 -8.94 -10.13 -7.79
N ALA A 68 -8.77 -8.81 -7.83
CA ALA A 68 -9.75 -7.89 -8.41
C ALA A 68 -9.73 -7.89 -9.95
N LEU A 69 -8.78 -8.58 -10.57
CA LEU A 69 -8.75 -8.76 -12.02
C LEU A 69 -9.82 -9.78 -12.41
N LEU A 70 -10.92 -9.27 -12.98
CA LEU A 70 -11.97 -10.08 -13.60
C LEU A 70 -11.35 -11.08 -14.58
N SER A 71 -11.80 -12.33 -14.54
CA SER A 71 -11.37 -13.31 -15.53
C SER A 71 -11.79 -12.87 -16.93
N ALA A 72 -11.16 -13.42 -17.97
CA ALA A 72 -11.58 -13.13 -19.35
C ALA A 72 -13.07 -13.45 -19.58
N PHE A 73 -13.59 -14.46 -18.90
CA PHE A 73 -15.00 -14.81 -18.93
C PHE A 73 -15.87 -13.75 -18.25
N ASP A 74 -15.50 -13.28 -17.06
CA ASP A 74 -16.24 -12.24 -16.35
C ASP A 74 -16.27 -10.92 -17.16
N GLN A 75 -15.15 -10.54 -17.78
CA GLN A 75 -15.08 -9.36 -18.64
C GLN A 75 -15.96 -9.51 -19.89
N TYR A 76 -15.97 -10.70 -20.49
CA TYR A 76 -16.80 -11.00 -21.63
C TYR A 76 -18.29 -10.94 -21.26
N CYS A 77 -18.69 -11.54 -20.13
CA CYS A 77 -20.08 -11.51 -19.67
C CYS A 77 -20.54 -10.11 -19.23
N ALA A 78 -19.65 -9.29 -18.69
CA ALA A 78 -19.94 -7.89 -18.39
C ALA A 78 -20.24 -7.06 -19.65
N THR A 79 -19.65 -7.41 -20.79
CA THR A 79 -19.86 -6.72 -22.08
C THR A 79 -20.97 -7.36 -22.93
N HIS A 80 -21.24 -8.65 -22.74
CA HIS A 80 -22.22 -9.43 -23.50
C HIS A 80 -23.19 -10.20 -22.57
N PRO A 81 -24.03 -9.51 -21.78
CA PRO A 81 -24.91 -10.16 -20.81
C PRO A 81 -25.97 -11.07 -21.44
N SER A 82 -26.31 -10.88 -22.72
CA SER A 82 -27.27 -11.70 -23.45
C SER A 82 -26.70 -12.97 -24.06
N ALA A 83 -25.36 -13.12 -24.08
CA ALA A 83 -24.68 -14.28 -24.62
C ALA A 83 -25.12 -15.55 -23.86
N PRO A 84 -25.34 -16.68 -24.53
CA PRO A 84 -25.92 -17.87 -23.91
C PRO A 84 -25.11 -18.38 -22.71
N GLU A 85 -23.78 -18.23 -22.74
CA GLU A 85 -22.84 -18.57 -21.67
C GLU A 85 -22.90 -17.64 -20.45
N CYS A 86 -23.51 -16.46 -20.57
CA CYS A 86 -23.54 -15.42 -19.53
C CYS A 86 -24.92 -15.22 -18.89
N ARG A 87 -25.94 -15.95 -19.33
CA ARG A 87 -27.31 -15.79 -18.82
C ARG A 87 -27.44 -16.34 -17.41
N ILE A 88 -27.73 -15.46 -16.46
CA ILE A 88 -28.08 -15.82 -15.09
C ILE A 88 -29.60 -15.73 -14.96
N TYR A 89 -30.23 -16.82 -14.53
CA TYR A 89 -31.67 -16.87 -14.25
C TYR A 89 -31.85 -16.86 -12.73
N GLU A 90 -32.75 -16.01 -12.22
CA GLU A 90 -33.15 -16.09 -10.81
C GLU A 90 -33.91 -17.39 -10.57
N SER A 91 -33.53 -18.09 -9.51
CA SER A 91 -34.11 -19.35 -9.04
C SER A 91 -35.16 -19.12 -7.98
#